data_AF-A0A143C1F2-F1
#
_entry.id   AF-A0A143C1F2-F1
#
_cell.length_a   1.000
_cell.length_b   1.000
_cell.length_c   1.000
_cell.angle_alpha   90.00
_cell.angle_beta   90.00
_cell.angle_gamma   90.00
#
_symmetry.space_group_name_H-M   'P 1'
#
loop_
_entity.id
_entity.type
_entity.pdbx_description
1 polymer ?
#
loop_
_entity_poly.entity_id
_entity_poly.type
_entity_poly.pdbx_seq_one_letter_code
_entity_poly.pdbx_strand_id
1 'polypeptide(L)'
;MNHAQLTALGRALRLLGEHGEALTADTPDAKLHEVKADLKRALDLLEESVSNAAPTTRCPEHPNGPVDEAAPDLCLLCETRRRAARRAEFNGPAPQYQPVEPAPSRYGVRGDRPQPQQRWLAELWNGQNWQLCGTPRRDRREAELFINAQRKAPRAAMAYRLVHEFTDYEVLRVWGTPVKVDIEPMGNL
;
A
#
# COMPACT_ATOMS: atom_id res chain seq x y z
N MET A 1 -1.13 -13.98 15.32
CA MET A 1 -2.42 -14.72 15.39
C MET A 1 -3.55 -13.83 15.92
N ASN A 2 -4.63 -13.63 15.15
CA ASN A 2 -5.79 -12.85 15.59
C ASN A 2 -6.78 -13.72 16.41
N HIS A 3 -7.76 -13.11 17.08
CA HIS A 3 -8.70 -13.84 17.97
C HIS A 3 -9.56 -14.88 17.24
N ALA A 4 -9.90 -14.61 15.98
CA ALA A 4 -10.65 -15.55 15.13
C ALA A 4 -9.81 -16.80 14.79
N GLN A 5 -8.53 -16.61 14.43
CA GLN A 5 -7.57 -17.70 14.18
C GLN A 5 -7.35 -18.55 15.43
N LEU A 6 -7.23 -17.93 16.61
CA LEU A 6 -7.15 -18.65 17.90
C LEU A 6 -8.39 -19.51 18.17
N THR A 7 -9.57 -18.96 17.90
CA THR A 7 -10.83 -19.70 18.09
C THR A 7 -10.95 -20.84 17.08
N ALA A 8 -10.56 -20.63 15.82
CA ALA A 8 -10.58 -21.65 14.78
C ALA A 8 -9.61 -22.80 15.09
N LEU A 9 -8.38 -22.49 15.48
CA LEU A 9 -7.39 -23.49 15.87
C LEU A 9 -7.87 -24.29 17.09
N GLY A 10 -8.40 -23.61 18.12
CA GLY A 10 -8.93 -24.29 19.30
C GLY A 10 -10.06 -25.28 18.99
N ARG A 11 -10.93 -24.97 18.02
CA ARG A 11 -11.97 -25.89 17.54
C ARG A 11 -11.38 -27.07 16.78
N ALA A 12 -10.43 -26.82 15.87
CA ALA A 12 -9.78 -27.87 15.10
C ALA A 12 -9.04 -28.89 16.00
N LEU A 13 -8.33 -28.39 17.02
CA LEU A 13 -7.62 -29.25 17.99
C LEU A 13 -8.58 -30.08 18.85
N ARG A 14 -9.74 -29.52 19.24
CA ARG A 14 -10.76 -30.28 19.98
C ARG A 14 -11.33 -31.43 19.14
N LEU A 15 -11.70 -31.14 17.89
CA LEU A 15 -12.25 -32.13 16.97
C LEU A 15 -11.24 -33.25 16.67
N LEU A 16 -9.95 -32.91 16.56
CA LEU A 16 -8.88 -33.90 16.45
C LEU A 16 -8.74 -34.78 17.70
N GLY A 17 -8.91 -34.21 18.90
CA GLY A 17 -8.94 -34.98 20.15
C GLY A 17 -10.09 -35.99 20.16
N GLU A 18 -11.29 -35.57 19.79
CA GLU A 18 -12.47 -36.44 19.68
C GLU A 18 -12.26 -37.57 18.65
N HIS A 19 -11.68 -37.24 17.49
CA HIS A 19 -11.30 -38.25 16.50
C HIS A 19 -10.27 -39.23 17.06
N GLY A 20 -9.27 -38.76 17.81
CA GLY A 20 -8.25 -39.60 18.42
C GLY A 20 -8.81 -40.58 19.46
N GLU A 21 -9.76 -40.13 20.28
CA GLU A 21 -10.45 -40.99 21.27
C GLU A 21 -11.33 -42.07 20.61
N ALA A 22 -11.90 -41.77 19.43
CA ALA A 22 -12.76 -42.68 18.69
C ALA A 22 -11.99 -43.72 17.83
N LEU A 23 -10.66 -43.62 17.73
CA LEU A 23 -9.84 -44.53 16.94
C LEU A 23 -9.78 -45.93 17.60
N THR A 24 -10.18 -46.93 16.84
CA THR A 24 -10.03 -48.36 17.18
C THR A 24 -9.33 -49.12 16.06
N ALA A 25 -8.97 -50.38 16.31
CA ALA A 25 -8.34 -51.23 15.30
C ALA A 25 -9.21 -51.48 14.05
N ASP A 26 -10.54 -51.34 14.19
CA ASP A 26 -11.52 -51.57 13.13
C ASP A 26 -11.94 -50.26 12.41
N THR A 27 -11.21 -49.16 12.65
CA THR A 27 -11.53 -47.87 12.02
C THR A 27 -11.40 -47.98 10.50
N PRO A 28 -12.44 -47.63 9.72
CA PRO A 28 -12.38 -47.70 8.26
C PRO A 28 -11.39 -46.67 7.69
N ASP A 29 -10.66 -47.05 6.64
CA ASP A 29 -9.65 -46.21 5.97
C ASP A 29 -10.17 -44.82 5.56
N ALA A 30 -11.44 -44.73 5.15
CA ALA A 30 -12.07 -43.45 4.81
C ALA A 30 -12.02 -42.47 6.00
N LYS A 31 -12.26 -42.96 7.22
CA LYS A 31 -12.19 -42.16 8.44
C LYS A 31 -10.75 -41.76 8.77
N LEU A 32 -9.79 -42.64 8.55
CA LEU A 32 -8.36 -42.33 8.70
C LEU A 32 -7.91 -41.23 7.72
N HIS A 33 -8.42 -41.24 6.48
CA HIS A 33 -8.18 -40.18 5.51
C HIS A 33 -8.80 -38.83 5.91
N GLU A 34 -10.00 -38.82 6.51
CA GLU A 34 -10.61 -37.62 7.10
C GLU A 34 -9.74 -37.05 8.23
N VAL A 35 -9.34 -37.88 9.19
CA VAL A 35 -8.48 -37.47 10.31
C VAL A 35 -7.14 -36.92 9.81
N LYS A 36 -6.55 -37.54 8.79
CA LYS A 36 -5.33 -37.05 8.14
C LYS A 36 -5.53 -35.67 7.50
N ALA A 37 -6.68 -35.42 6.87
CA ALA A 37 -6.99 -34.13 6.28
C ALA A 37 -7.20 -33.05 7.36
N ASP A 38 -7.87 -33.39 8.46
CA ASP A 38 -8.05 -32.49 9.61
C ASP A 38 -6.71 -32.14 10.28
N LEU A 39 -5.82 -33.11 10.44
CA LEU A 39 -4.48 -32.89 10.99
C LEU A 39 -3.68 -31.92 10.13
N LYS A 40 -3.71 -32.09 8.80
CA LYS A 40 -3.05 -31.16 7.87
C LYS A 40 -3.62 -29.76 7.97
N ARG A 41 -4.95 -29.62 7.96
CA ARG A 41 -5.60 -28.30 8.12
C ARG A 41 -5.20 -27.60 9.43
N ALA A 42 -5.15 -28.33 10.53
CA ALA A 42 -4.74 -27.79 11.81
C ALA A 42 -3.25 -27.37 11.81
N LEU A 43 -2.39 -28.15 11.16
CA LEU A 43 -0.97 -27.82 10.98
C LEU A 43 -0.80 -26.55 10.14
N ASP A 44 -1.50 -26.44 9.01
CA ASP A 44 -1.43 -25.29 8.12
C ASP A 44 -1.85 -24.00 8.87
N LEU A 45 -2.93 -24.05 9.65
CA LEU A 45 -3.37 -22.93 10.50
C LEU A 45 -2.33 -22.54 11.56
N LEU A 46 -1.61 -23.52 12.11
CA LEU A 46 -0.55 -23.28 13.09
C LEU A 46 0.68 -22.66 12.42
N GLU A 47 1.12 -23.18 11.28
CA GLU A 47 2.26 -22.63 10.52
C GLU A 47 2.01 -21.20 10.06
N GLU A 48 0.82 -20.91 9.55
CA GLU A 48 0.41 -19.55 9.19
C GLU A 48 0.43 -18.62 10.41
N SER A 49 0.11 -19.13 11.61
CA SER A 49 0.11 -18.34 12.83
C SER A 49 1.49 -18.05 13.41
N VAL A 50 2.44 -18.98 13.25
CA VAL A 50 3.83 -18.86 13.72
C VAL A 50 4.66 -18.00 12.76
N SER A 51 4.39 -18.09 11.46
CA SER A 51 5.13 -17.37 10.41
C SER A 51 4.72 -15.91 10.27
N ASN A 52 3.50 -15.55 10.70
CA ASN A 52 2.99 -14.19 10.59
C ASN A 52 3.34 -13.34 11.82
N ALA A 53 3.71 -12.08 11.56
CA ALA A 53 3.88 -11.09 12.62
C ALA A 53 2.63 -11.00 13.52
N ALA A 54 2.84 -10.76 14.82
CA ALA A 54 1.74 -10.58 15.75
C ALA A 54 0.83 -9.44 15.26
N PRO A 55 -0.49 -9.65 15.17
CA PRO A 55 -1.41 -8.63 14.69
C PRO A 55 -1.36 -7.44 15.63
N THR A 56 -1.24 -6.25 15.05
CA THR A 56 -1.20 -4.99 15.78
C THR A 56 -2.60 -4.57 16.27
N THR A 57 -3.66 -5.08 15.63
CA THR A 57 -5.05 -4.83 16.04
C THR A 57 -5.78 -6.14 16.39
N ARG A 58 -6.92 -6.03 17.09
CA ARG A 58 -7.80 -7.18 17.40
C ARG A 58 -8.91 -7.36 16.35
N CYS A 59 -8.87 -6.61 15.25
CA CYS A 59 -9.87 -6.65 14.19
C CYS A 59 -9.60 -7.78 13.18
N PRO A 60 -10.60 -8.62 12.83
CA PRO A 60 -10.42 -9.69 11.86
C PRO A 60 -10.22 -9.16 10.43
N GLU A 61 -10.81 -8.00 10.10
CA GLU A 61 -10.69 -7.36 8.78
C GLU A 61 -9.31 -6.69 8.60
N HIS A 62 -8.71 -6.19 9.67
CA HIS A 62 -7.48 -5.40 9.61
C HIS A 62 -6.45 -5.81 10.68
N PRO A 63 -5.96 -7.05 10.68
CA PRO A 63 -5.07 -7.57 11.73
C PRO A 63 -3.78 -6.74 11.89
N ASN A 64 -3.27 -6.17 10.79
CA ASN A 64 -2.06 -5.33 10.76
C ASN A 64 -2.37 -3.84 10.48
N GLY A 65 -3.60 -3.41 10.78
CA GLY A 65 -4.03 -2.04 10.55
C GLY A 65 -3.38 -1.03 11.51
N PRO A 66 -3.54 0.28 11.24
CA PRO A 66 -3.15 1.33 12.17
C PRO A 66 -3.91 1.19 13.50
N VAL A 67 -3.18 1.37 14.59
CA VAL A 67 -3.66 1.16 15.97
C VAL A 67 -4.29 2.45 16.51
N ASP A 68 -5.47 2.34 17.12
CA ASP A 68 -6.10 3.38 17.94
C ASP A 68 -6.37 2.80 19.34
N GLU A 69 -5.69 3.29 20.37
CA GLU A 69 -5.83 2.81 21.75
C GLU A 69 -7.23 3.06 22.34
N ALA A 70 -7.95 4.05 21.81
CA ALA A 70 -9.33 4.34 22.23
C ALA A 70 -10.36 3.45 21.52
N ALA A 71 -9.95 2.64 20.54
CA ALA A 71 -10.84 1.74 19.81
C ALA A 71 -11.03 0.40 20.55
N PRO A 72 -12.26 -0.16 20.63
CA PRO A 72 -12.51 -1.44 21.30
C PRO A 72 -11.70 -2.63 20.76
N ASP A 73 -11.44 -2.65 19.45
CA ASP A 73 -10.67 -3.66 18.73
C ASP A 73 -9.27 -3.17 18.32
N LEU A 74 -8.83 -2.04 18.87
CA LEU A 74 -7.58 -1.36 18.54
C LEU A 74 -7.45 -0.94 17.07
N CYS A 75 -8.50 -1.05 16.26
CA CYS A 75 -8.42 -0.79 14.83
C CYS A 75 -8.93 0.63 14.50
N LEU A 76 -8.01 1.51 14.09
CA LEU A 76 -8.34 2.89 13.71
C LEU A 76 -9.33 2.95 12.54
N LEU A 77 -9.23 2.04 11.58
CA LEU A 77 -10.08 2.03 10.37
C LEU A 77 -11.55 1.73 10.72
N CYS A 78 -11.78 0.67 11.49
CA CYS A 78 -13.11 0.29 11.96
C CYS A 78 -13.67 1.33 12.93
N GLU A 79 -12.83 1.89 13.81
CA GLU A 79 -13.26 2.93 14.74
C GLU A 79 -13.62 4.25 14.05
N THR A 80 -12.88 4.64 13.01
CA THR A 80 -13.22 5.80 12.17
C THR A 80 -14.59 5.62 11.52
N ARG A 81 -14.88 4.41 11.01
CA ARG A 81 -16.20 4.07 10.46
C ARG A 81 -17.30 4.14 11.53
N ARG A 82 -17.08 3.58 12.73
CA ARG A 82 -18.02 3.66 13.87
C ARG A 82 -18.27 5.10 14.32
N ARG A 83 -17.23 5.94 14.40
CA ARG A 83 -17.36 7.37 14.73
C ARG A 83 -18.12 8.14 13.66
N ALA A 84 -17.92 7.80 12.38
CA ALA A 84 -18.69 8.41 11.29
C ALA A 84 -20.19 8.05 11.38
N ALA A 85 -20.51 6.78 11.64
CA ALA A 85 -21.90 6.33 11.85
C ALA A 85 -22.56 7.05 13.04
N ARG A 86 -21.90 7.09 14.20
CA ARG A 86 -22.40 7.82 15.39
C ARG A 86 -22.61 9.32 15.12
N ARG A 87 -21.69 9.97 14.38
CA ARG A 87 -21.89 11.39 14.00
C ARG A 87 -23.11 11.58 13.11
N ALA A 88 -23.37 10.65 12.18
CA ALA A 88 -24.53 10.70 11.29
C ALA A 88 -25.86 10.52 12.05
N GLU A 89 -25.86 9.76 13.14
CA GLU A 89 -27.03 9.57 14.01
C GLU A 89 -27.37 10.83 14.83
N PHE A 90 -26.38 11.53 15.37
CA PHE A 90 -26.60 12.66 16.30
C PHE A 90 -26.65 14.04 15.64
N ASN A 91 -25.82 14.29 14.62
CA ASN A 91 -25.74 15.60 13.97
C ASN A 91 -26.49 15.64 12.62
N GLY A 92 -27.28 14.61 12.33
CA GLY A 92 -27.70 14.29 10.97
C GLY A 92 -26.51 13.80 10.13
N PRO A 93 -26.74 13.28 8.90
CA PRO A 93 -25.63 12.97 8.01
C PRO A 93 -24.72 14.20 7.91
N ALA A 94 -23.43 14.02 8.22
CA ALA A 94 -22.43 15.06 7.95
C ALA A 94 -22.68 15.58 6.53
N PRO A 95 -22.60 16.90 6.27
CA PRO A 95 -22.86 17.43 4.93
C PRO A 95 -22.09 16.55 3.97
N GLN A 96 -22.85 15.78 3.18
CA GLN A 96 -22.27 15.03 2.10
C GLN A 96 -21.56 16.12 1.33
N TYR A 97 -20.23 16.03 1.23
CA TYR A 97 -19.53 16.80 0.23
C TYR A 97 -20.23 16.36 -1.05
N GLN A 98 -21.21 17.16 -1.50
CA GLN A 98 -21.82 16.92 -2.78
C GLN A 98 -20.61 16.83 -3.69
N PRO A 99 -20.44 15.71 -4.42
CA PRO A 99 -19.44 15.68 -5.46
C PRO A 99 -19.72 16.94 -6.26
N VAL A 100 -18.82 17.93 -6.18
CA VAL A 100 -18.99 19.16 -6.93
C VAL A 100 -19.18 18.66 -8.34
N GLU A 101 -20.38 18.84 -8.89
CA GLU A 101 -20.67 18.35 -10.23
C GLU A 101 -19.51 18.85 -11.09
N PRO A 102 -18.76 17.94 -11.74
CA PRO A 102 -17.54 18.31 -12.40
C PRO A 102 -17.89 19.39 -13.41
N ALA A 103 -17.51 20.63 -13.08
CA ALA A 103 -17.79 21.77 -13.93
C ALA A 103 -17.23 21.42 -15.31
N PRO A 104 -18.04 21.57 -16.38
CA PRO A 104 -17.62 21.16 -17.71
C PRO A 104 -16.38 21.96 -18.10
N SER A 105 -15.21 21.33 -17.97
CA SER A 105 -13.99 21.84 -18.57
C SER A 105 -14.07 21.56 -20.07
N ARG A 106 -13.42 22.38 -20.88
CA ARG A 106 -13.27 22.17 -22.33
C ARG A 106 -12.74 20.78 -22.72
N TYR A 107 -12.24 20.00 -21.75
CA TYR A 107 -11.61 18.69 -21.93
C TYR A 107 -12.31 17.53 -21.18
N GLY A 108 -13.56 17.70 -20.73
CA GLY A 108 -14.39 16.61 -20.19
C GLY A 108 -14.23 16.34 -18.69
N VAL A 109 -15.06 15.41 -18.18
CA VAL A 109 -15.21 15.04 -16.76
C VAL A 109 -14.04 14.16 -16.30
N ARG A 110 -13.42 14.56 -15.19
CA ARG A 110 -12.33 13.81 -14.53
C ARG A 110 -12.91 12.52 -13.93
N GLY A 111 -12.67 11.38 -14.59
CA GLY A 111 -13.08 10.06 -14.10
C GLY A 111 -12.44 9.71 -12.74
N ASP A 112 -13.17 8.90 -11.97
CA ASP A 112 -12.77 8.39 -10.67
C ASP A 112 -11.60 7.39 -10.84
N ARG A 113 -10.50 7.65 -10.11
CA ARG A 113 -9.10 7.22 -10.33
C ARG A 113 -8.45 7.73 -11.64
N PRO A 114 -7.34 8.50 -11.56
CA PRO A 114 -6.51 8.70 -12.74
C PRO A 114 -5.99 7.33 -13.20
N GLN A 115 -6.35 6.89 -14.40
CA GLN A 115 -5.68 5.77 -15.05
C GLN A 115 -4.16 6.05 -15.03
N PRO A 116 -3.29 5.04 -14.84
CA PRO A 116 -1.84 5.25 -14.87
C PRO A 116 -1.49 5.90 -16.22
N GLN A 117 -1.15 7.18 -16.18
CA GLN A 117 -0.80 7.94 -17.37
C GLN A 117 0.67 7.75 -17.61
N GLN A 118 1.03 7.14 -18.73
CA GLN A 118 2.42 7.01 -19.13
C GLN A 118 3.02 8.41 -19.32
N ARG A 119 4.01 8.75 -18.50
CA ARG A 119 4.66 10.07 -18.49
C ARG A 119 6.17 9.94 -18.49
N TRP A 120 6.81 10.87 -19.18
CA TRP A 120 8.25 10.96 -19.29
C TRP A 120 8.71 12.24 -18.60
N LEU A 121 9.29 12.09 -17.41
CA LEU A 121 9.70 13.19 -16.54
C LEU A 121 11.17 13.53 -16.81
N ALA A 122 11.41 14.78 -17.19
CA ALA A 122 12.74 15.34 -17.27
C ALA A 122 13.07 16.00 -15.92
N GLU A 123 14.09 15.50 -15.24
CA GLU A 123 14.53 16.02 -13.95
C GLU A 123 15.95 16.57 -14.05
N LEU A 124 16.21 17.63 -13.29
CA LEU A 124 17.54 18.19 -13.08
C LEU A 124 17.97 17.96 -11.63
N TRP A 125 19.29 17.90 -11.42
CA TRP A 125 19.86 17.91 -10.08
C TRP A 125 20.10 19.35 -9.64
N ASN A 126 19.49 19.76 -8.53
CA ASN A 126 19.60 21.14 -8.03
C ASN A 126 20.76 21.36 -7.04
N GLY A 127 21.59 20.34 -6.81
CA GLY A 127 22.65 20.35 -5.78
C GLY A 127 22.31 19.52 -4.55
N GLN A 128 21.04 19.20 -4.31
CA GLN A 128 20.63 18.37 -3.17
C GLN A 128 19.68 17.23 -3.54
N ASN A 129 18.73 17.51 -4.44
CA ASN A 129 17.68 16.59 -4.84
C ASN A 129 17.42 16.69 -6.35
N TRP A 130 16.84 15.63 -6.90
CA TRP A 130 16.28 15.64 -8.24
C TRP A 130 14.96 16.42 -8.25
N GLN A 131 14.78 17.30 -9.22
CA GLN A 131 13.59 18.12 -9.39
C GLN A 131 13.15 18.16 -10.83
N LEU A 132 11.83 18.15 -11.05
CA LEU A 132 11.24 18.27 -12.38
C LEU A 132 11.63 19.61 -13.01
N CYS A 133 12.15 19.57 -14.25
CA CYS A 133 12.66 20.76 -14.95
C CYS A 133 11.80 21.22 -16.13
N GLY A 134 10.55 20.76 -16.20
CA GLY A 134 9.59 21.14 -17.22
C GLY A 134 8.28 20.36 -17.10
N THR A 135 7.40 20.47 -18.08
CA THR A 135 6.18 19.66 -18.12
C THR A 135 6.50 18.21 -18.52
N PRO A 136 5.86 17.20 -17.88
CA PRO A 136 5.97 15.80 -18.30
C PRO A 136 5.65 15.63 -19.79
N ARG A 137 6.44 14.80 -20.49
CA ARG A 137 6.26 14.53 -21.92
C ARG A 137 5.41 13.28 -22.15
N ARG A 138 4.79 13.23 -23.33
CA ARG A 138 3.94 12.10 -23.74
C ARG A 138 4.76 10.96 -24.34
N ASP A 139 5.94 11.27 -24.85
CA ASP A 139 6.85 10.29 -25.43
C ASP A 139 8.29 10.46 -24.94
N ARG A 140 9.05 9.35 -25.03
CA ARG A 140 10.45 9.26 -24.63
C ARG A 140 11.35 10.21 -25.41
N ARG A 141 11.13 10.29 -26.72
CA ARG A 141 12.02 10.98 -27.66
C ARG A 141 11.97 12.49 -27.42
N GLU A 142 10.78 13.03 -27.22
CA GLU A 142 10.50 14.41 -26.84
C GLU A 142 11.19 14.74 -25.52
N ALA A 143 11.11 13.86 -24.52
CA ALA A 143 11.79 14.06 -23.23
C ALA A 143 13.32 14.06 -23.36
N GLU A 144 13.88 13.13 -24.14
CA GLU A 144 15.32 13.09 -24.42
C GLU A 144 15.78 14.34 -25.20
N LEU A 145 15.03 14.78 -26.21
CA LEU A 145 15.31 16.02 -26.95
C LEU A 145 15.27 17.24 -26.04
N PHE A 146 14.28 17.31 -25.14
CA PHE A 146 14.18 18.38 -24.16
C PHE A 146 15.38 18.40 -23.21
N ILE A 147 15.78 17.26 -22.64
CA ILE A 147 16.97 17.18 -21.78
C ILE A 147 18.23 17.59 -22.56
N ASN A 148 18.36 17.15 -23.81
CA ASN A 148 19.49 17.55 -24.66
C ASN A 148 19.52 19.06 -24.93
N ALA A 149 18.37 19.72 -25.06
CA ALA A 149 18.29 21.17 -25.17
C ALA A 149 18.67 21.86 -23.84
N GLN A 150 18.14 21.38 -22.71
CA GLN A 150 18.45 21.93 -21.38
C GLN A 150 19.94 21.84 -21.05
N ARG A 151 20.60 20.74 -21.42
CA ARG A 151 22.05 20.55 -21.26
C ARG A 151 22.90 21.54 -22.05
N LYS A 152 22.35 22.13 -23.11
CA LYS A 152 23.02 23.14 -23.95
C LYS A 152 22.64 24.57 -23.55
N ALA A 153 21.72 24.73 -22.59
CA ALA A 153 21.28 26.04 -22.15
C ALA A 153 22.35 26.75 -21.30
N PRO A 154 22.38 28.09 -21.25
CA PRO A 154 23.37 28.85 -20.49
C PRO A 154 23.40 28.54 -18.99
N ARG A 155 22.30 28.03 -18.43
CA ARG A 155 22.16 27.64 -17.02
C ARG A 155 21.86 26.14 -16.89
N ALA A 156 22.66 25.33 -17.58
CA ALA A 156 22.55 23.88 -17.48
C ALA A 156 22.88 23.41 -16.05
N ALA A 157 22.10 22.46 -15.54
CA ALA A 157 22.37 21.78 -14.28
C ALA A 157 23.53 20.79 -14.42
N MET A 158 24.17 20.44 -13.30
CA MET A 158 25.30 19.50 -13.30
C MET A 158 24.91 18.07 -13.71
N ALA A 159 23.64 17.70 -13.48
CA ALA A 159 23.11 16.42 -13.88
C ALA A 159 21.62 16.52 -14.25
N TYR A 160 21.21 15.63 -15.16
CA TYR A 160 19.84 15.44 -15.61
C TYR A 160 19.50 13.96 -15.58
N ARG A 161 18.23 13.62 -15.40
CA ARG A 161 17.75 12.26 -15.60
C ARG A 161 16.40 12.21 -16.27
N LEU A 162 16.15 11.11 -16.95
CA LEU A 162 14.86 10.76 -17.54
C LEU A 162 14.21 9.68 -16.68
N VAL A 163 13.01 9.96 -16.20
CA VAL A 163 12.21 9.03 -15.42
C VAL A 163 10.95 8.68 -16.20
N HIS A 164 10.64 7.39 -16.26
CA HIS A 164 9.38 6.90 -16.78
C HIS A 164 8.43 6.64 -15.61
N GLU A 165 7.30 7.34 -15.63
CA GLU A 165 6.23 7.26 -14.64
C GLU A 165 5.06 6.53 -15.29
N PHE A 166 4.74 5.33 -14.79
CA PHE A 166 3.56 4.58 -15.22
C PHE A 166 2.83 3.98 -14.00
N THR A 167 3.25 2.79 -13.55
CA THR A 167 2.87 2.24 -12.23
C THR A 167 3.93 2.52 -11.18
N ASP A 168 5.17 2.66 -11.63
CA ASP A 168 6.36 2.89 -10.82
C ASP A 168 7.19 4.02 -11.44
N TYR A 169 8.22 4.46 -10.71
CA TYR A 169 9.21 5.44 -11.17
C TYR A 169 10.49 4.72 -11.60
N GLU A 170 10.67 4.56 -12.91
CA GLU A 170 11.87 3.94 -13.48
C GLU A 170 12.83 5.00 -14.00
N VAL A 171 14.06 5.05 -13.46
CA VAL A 171 15.11 5.93 -13.99
C VAL A 171 15.75 5.27 -15.20
N LEU A 172 15.45 5.78 -16.38
CA LEU A 172 15.90 5.19 -17.64
C LEU A 172 17.29 5.63 -18.05
N ARG A 173 17.66 6.87 -17.70
CA ARG A 173 18.94 7.44 -18.07
C ARG A 173 19.32 8.61 -17.19
N VAL A 174 20.62 8.73 -16.91
CA VAL A 174 21.23 9.87 -16.23
C VAL A 174 22.31 10.47 -17.12
N TRP A 175 22.41 11.79 -17.14
CA TRP A 175 23.48 12.56 -17.76
C TRP A 175 24.17 13.41 -16.70
N GLY A 176 25.49 13.38 -16.65
CA GLY A 176 26.27 14.08 -15.62
C GLY A 176 26.29 13.33 -14.29
N THR A 177 26.89 13.95 -13.27
CA THR A 177 27.12 13.34 -11.95
C THR A 177 26.44 14.20 -10.88
N PRO A 178 25.42 13.70 -10.16
CA PRO A 178 24.74 14.45 -9.11
C PRO A 178 25.61 14.49 -7.86
N VAL A 179 26.40 15.55 -7.70
CA VAL A 179 27.20 15.78 -6.48
C VAL A 179 26.37 16.62 -5.51
N LYS A 180 26.31 16.21 -4.24
CA LYS A 180 25.70 17.04 -3.20
C LYS A 180 26.57 18.27 -2.99
N VAL A 181 25.96 19.44 -3.09
CA VAL A 181 26.59 20.72 -2.77
C VAL A 181 26.03 21.14 -1.42
N ASP A 182 26.90 21.17 -0.42
CA ASP A 182 26.56 21.74 0.87
C ASP A 182 26.31 23.24 0.66
N ILE A 183 25.13 23.69 1.09
CA ILE A 183 24.85 25.12 1.16
C ILE A 183 25.56 25.56 2.43
N GLU A 184 26.79 26.07 2.33
CA GLU A 184 27.37 26.82 3.43
C GLU A 184 26.37 27.92 3.81
N PRO A 185 25.95 28.03 5.10
CA PRO A 185 25.15 29.17 5.50
C PRO A 185 26.01 30.39 5.21
N MET A 186 25.60 31.22 4.25
CA MET A 186 26.20 32.53 4.09
C MET A 186 26.11 33.21 5.46
N GLY A 187 27.25 33.29 6.13
CA GLY A 187 27.43 34.13 7.30
C GLY A 187 27.12 35.54 6.85
N ASN A 188 26.00 36.07 7.33
CA ASN A 188 25.74 37.50 7.30
C ASN A 188 26.85 38.18 8.09
N LEU A 189 27.83 38.73 7.39
CA LEU A 189 28.65 39.86 7.83
C LEU A 189 27.98 41.13 7.32
#